data_AF-A0AAP8SLE2-F1
#
_entry.id   AF-A0AAP8SLE2-F1
#
_cell.length_a   1.000
_cell.length_b   1.000
_cell.length_c   1.000
_cell.angle_alpha   90.00
_cell.angle_beta   90.00
_cell.angle_gamma   90.00
#
_symmetry.space_group_name_H-M   'P 1'
#
loop_
_entity.id
_entity.type
_entity.pdbx_description
1 polymer ?
#
loop_
_entity_poly.entity_id
_entity_poly.type
_entity_poly.pdbx_seq_one_letter_code
_entity_poly.pdbx_strand_id
1 'polypeptide(L)'
;MKIRTIAMAATLLAGMSPLGIAAQQEVPTVVPVELFTCSFKEDKAWDDLDVLNKKFAKWSKKNDGSYSSWTISPQFRTNDGEFDVGWIGSGVTGQ
;
A
#
# COMPACT_ATOMS: atom_id res chain seq x y z
N MET A 1 12.25 -73.17 31.35
CA MET A 1 13.21 -72.38 30.53
C MET A 1 12.91 -72.60 29.05
N LYS A 2 12.21 -71.65 28.40
CA LYS A 2 12.43 -71.15 27.03
C LYS A 2 11.24 -70.27 26.63
N ILE A 3 11.44 -68.99 26.93
CA ILE A 3 10.69 -67.84 26.45
C ILE A 3 10.85 -67.76 24.92
N ARG A 4 9.78 -67.42 24.20
CA ARG A 4 9.77 -66.36 23.16
C ARG A 4 8.39 -66.25 22.50
N THR A 5 7.48 -65.58 23.19
CA THR A 5 6.41 -64.82 22.54
C THR A 5 7.08 -63.60 21.89
N ILE A 6 7.21 -63.60 20.57
CA ILE A 6 7.60 -62.40 19.82
C ILE A 6 6.37 -61.98 19.01
N ALA A 7 5.47 -61.25 19.66
CA ALA A 7 4.56 -60.35 18.95
C ALA A 7 5.29 -59.01 18.88
N MET A 8 6.13 -58.84 17.86
CA MET A 8 6.78 -57.55 17.61
C MET A 8 5.75 -56.69 16.88
N ALA A 9 5.22 -55.72 17.62
CA ALA A 9 4.25 -54.75 17.14
C ALA A 9 4.77 -54.06 15.86
N ALA A 10 3.97 -54.16 14.80
CA ALA A 10 4.21 -53.46 13.54
C ALA A 10 4.34 -51.95 13.81
N THR A 11 5.48 -51.42 13.43
CA THR A 11 5.85 -50.01 13.59
C THR A 11 4.99 -49.17 12.65
N LEU A 12 3.93 -48.52 13.16
CA LEU A 12 3.26 -47.43 12.45
C LEU A 12 4.13 -46.16 12.52
N LEU A 13 5.09 -46.06 11.60
CA LEU A 13 5.76 -44.80 11.24
C LEU A 13 5.07 -44.23 9.99
N ALA A 14 3.84 -43.74 10.15
CA ALA A 14 3.16 -43.00 9.10
C ALA A 14 2.21 -41.99 9.76
N GLY A 15 2.62 -40.72 9.81
CA GLY A 15 1.72 -39.68 10.29
C GLY A 15 2.35 -38.42 10.89
N MET A 16 3.60 -38.10 10.59
CA MET A 16 4.12 -36.75 10.84
C MET A 16 4.78 -36.25 9.57
N SER A 17 3.97 -36.06 8.53
CA SER A 17 4.29 -35.00 7.58
C SER A 17 4.09 -33.70 8.35
N PRO A 18 5.12 -32.89 8.65
CA PRO A 18 4.85 -31.49 8.81
C PRO A 18 4.30 -31.06 7.45
N LEU A 19 2.97 -31.01 7.33
CA LEU A 19 2.35 -29.90 6.62
C LEU A 19 2.75 -28.66 7.41
N GLY A 20 4.03 -28.30 7.33
CA GLY A 20 4.51 -26.98 7.62
C GLY A 20 3.75 -26.16 6.61
N ILE A 21 2.69 -25.54 7.11
CA ILE A 21 1.92 -24.54 6.43
C ILE A 21 2.96 -23.52 5.96
N ALA A 22 3.39 -23.64 4.70
CA ALA A 22 3.96 -22.54 3.98
C ALA A 22 2.78 -21.60 3.73
N ALA A 23 2.36 -20.90 4.79
CA ALA A 23 1.68 -19.64 4.63
C ALA A 23 2.74 -18.75 4.00
N GLN A 24 2.78 -18.77 2.67
CA GLN A 24 3.49 -17.77 1.89
C GLN A 24 2.80 -16.47 2.29
N GLN A 25 3.35 -15.78 3.29
CA GLN A 25 2.94 -14.42 3.59
C GLN A 25 3.28 -13.67 2.31
N GLU A 26 2.27 -13.44 1.46
CA GLU A 26 2.38 -12.47 0.39
C GLU A 26 2.74 -11.17 1.10
N VAL A 27 4.02 -10.81 1.05
CA VAL A 27 4.48 -9.53 1.56
C VAL A 27 3.74 -8.50 0.71
N PRO A 28 2.89 -7.65 1.31
CA PRO A 28 2.12 -6.69 0.53
C PRO A 28 3.08 -5.85 -0.30
N THR A 29 2.76 -5.66 -1.57
CA THR A 29 3.51 -4.72 -2.40
C THR A 29 3.34 -3.34 -1.79
N VAL A 30 4.42 -2.80 -1.21
CA VAL A 30 4.46 -1.44 -0.70
C VAL A 30 4.65 -0.51 -1.89
N VAL A 31 3.67 0.33 -2.16
CA VAL A 31 3.74 1.36 -3.18
C VAL A 31 4.04 2.68 -2.49
N PRO A 32 5.07 3.44 -2.92
CA PRO A 32 5.34 4.75 -2.35
C PRO A 32 4.15 5.68 -2.60
N VAL A 33 3.89 6.50 -1.58
CA VAL A 33 2.88 7.55 -1.61
C VAL A 33 3.55 8.85 -1.18
N GLU A 34 3.30 9.91 -1.93
CA GLU A 34 3.78 11.25 -1.64
C GLU A 34 2.61 12.19 -1.31
N LEU A 35 2.91 13.25 -0.57
CA LEU A 35 1.95 14.31 -0.24
C LEU A 35 2.58 15.67 -0.54
N PHE A 36 1.98 16.39 -1.49
CA PHE A 36 2.29 17.79 -1.74
C PHE A 36 1.21 18.66 -1.13
N THR A 37 1.54 19.46 -0.12
CA THR A 37 0.61 20.40 0.52
C THR A 37 0.83 21.82 0.02
N CYS A 38 -0.24 22.58 -0.14
CA CYS A 38 -0.23 23.94 -0.67
C CYS A 38 -1.31 24.80 0.01
N SER A 39 -1.00 26.08 0.18
CA SER A 39 -1.98 27.11 0.51
C SER A 39 -2.28 27.96 -0.71
N PHE A 40 -3.50 28.48 -0.81
CA PHE A 40 -3.84 29.44 -1.83
C PHE A 40 -3.06 30.73 -1.59
N LYS A 41 -2.62 31.36 -2.69
CA LYS A 41 -2.16 32.75 -2.64
C LYS A 41 -3.36 33.67 -2.48
N GLU A 42 -3.10 34.92 -2.11
CA GLU A 42 -4.11 35.99 -2.17
C GLU A 42 -4.78 36.00 -3.55
N ASP A 43 -6.11 36.18 -3.55
CA ASP A 43 -6.98 36.14 -4.74
C ASP A 43 -7.00 34.82 -5.53
N LYS A 44 -6.59 33.71 -4.92
CA LYS A 44 -6.69 32.37 -5.53
C LYS A 44 -7.75 31.50 -4.88
N ALA A 45 -8.40 30.69 -5.71
CA ALA A 45 -9.47 29.82 -5.30
C ALA A 45 -9.44 28.48 -6.03
N TRP A 46 -10.42 27.63 -5.72
CA TRP A 46 -10.58 26.30 -6.30
C TRP A 46 -10.65 26.28 -7.84
N ASP A 47 -11.20 27.31 -8.48
CA ASP A 47 -11.25 27.38 -9.94
C ASP A 47 -9.87 27.56 -10.58
N ASP A 48 -8.95 28.28 -9.91
CA ASP A 48 -7.55 28.37 -10.35
C ASP A 48 -6.84 27.00 -10.24
N LEU A 49 -7.25 26.18 -9.27
CA LEU A 49 -6.69 24.86 -9.05
C LEU A 49 -7.01 23.89 -10.20
N ASP A 50 -8.18 23.99 -10.82
CA ASP A 50 -8.56 23.13 -11.95
C ASP A 50 -7.58 23.26 -13.12
N VAL A 51 -7.10 24.48 -13.39
CA VAL A 51 -6.08 24.74 -14.42
C VAL A 51 -4.76 24.03 -14.06
N LEU A 52 -4.36 24.06 -12.79
CA LEU A 52 -3.17 23.35 -12.32
C LEU A 52 -3.35 21.84 -12.37
N ASN A 53 -4.49 21.32 -11.94
CA ASN A 53 -4.84 19.90 -12.00
C ASN A 53 -4.78 19.36 -13.43
N LYS A 54 -5.30 20.10 -14.41
CA LYS A 54 -5.21 19.72 -15.83
C LYS A 54 -3.78 19.68 -16.33
N LYS A 55 -2.94 20.64 -15.94
CA LYS A 55 -1.52 20.65 -16.30
C LYS A 55 -0.77 19.49 -15.65
N PHE A 56 -1.05 19.23 -14.37
CA PHE A 56 -0.44 18.14 -13.62
C PHE A 56 -0.84 16.78 -14.19
N ALA A 57 -2.12 16.55 -14.48
CA ALA A 57 -2.60 15.31 -15.12
C ALA A 57 -1.97 15.07 -16.50
N LYS A 58 -1.74 16.12 -17.29
CA LYS A 58 -1.05 16.00 -18.58
C LYS A 58 0.42 15.66 -18.40
N TRP A 59 1.06 16.27 -17.41
CA TRP A 59 2.46 15.99 -17.09
C TRP A 59 2.62 14.58 -16.53
N SER A 60 1.77 14.13 -15.60
CA SER A 60 1.87 12.79 -15.01
C SER A 60 1.73 11.74 -16.10
N LYS A 61 0.67 11.81 -16.93
CA LYS A 61 0.47 10.90 -18.06
C LYS A 61 1.67 10.84 -19.02
N LYS A 62 2.39 11.94 -19.20
CA LYS A 62 3.57 12.01 -20.08
C LYS A 62 4.81 11.35 -19.46
N ASN A 63 5.01 11.49 -18.15
CA ASN A 63 6.24 11.05 -17.48
C ASN A 63 6.10 9.68 -16.81
N ASP A 64 4.93 9.38 -16.25
CA ASP A 64 4.57 8.10 -15.65
C ASP A 64 3.09 7.81 -15.87
N GLY A 65 2.80 6.92 -16.83
CA GLY A 65 1.43 6.52 -17.15
C GLY A 65 0.74 5.70 -16.05
N SER A 66 1.49 5.20 -15.07
CA SER A 66 0.96 4.48 -13.90
C SER A 66 0.68 5.41 -12.71
N TYR A 67 1.18 6.66 -12.77
CA TYR A 67 1.04 7.61 -11.69
C TYR A 67 -0.40 8.06 -11.51
N SER A 68 -0.91 7.88 -10.30
CA SER A 68 -2.23 8.33 -9.88
C SER A 68 -2.10 9.44 -8.85
N SER A 69 -3.01 10.41 -8.90
CA SER A 69 -3.05 11.48 -7.90
C SER A 69 -4.45 11.93 -7.58
N TRP A 70 -4.63 12.32 -6.32
CA TRP A 70 -5.89 12.80 -5.76
C TRP A 70 -5.68 14.15 -5.11
N THR A 71 -6.51 15.12 -5.48
CA THR A 71 -6.60 16.38 -4.75
C THR A 71 -7.39 16.17 -3.47
N ILE A 72 -6.83 16.61 -2.34
CA ILE A 72 -7.44 16.55 -1.01
C ILE A 72 -7.59 17.95 -0.43
N SER A 73 -8.72 18.17 0.25
CA SER A 73 -8.97 19.35 1.08
C SER A 73 -9.39 18.87 2.45
N PRO A 74 -8.63 19.14 3.51
CA PRO A 74 -9.09 18.80 4.85
C PRO A 74 -10.36 19.57 5.22
N GLN A 75 -11.34 18.87 5.81
CA GLN A 75 -12.68 19.41 6.10
C GLN A 75 -12.98 19.56 7.60
N PHE A 76 -12.31 18.80 8.46
CA PHE A 76 -12.67 18.65 9.88
C PHE A 76 -11.47 18.94 10.80
N ARG A 77 -10.74 20.03 10.53
CA ARG A 77 -9.59 20.40 11.35
C ARG A 77 -10.06 21.01 12.68
N THR A 78 -9.38 20.65 13.78
CA THR A 78 -9.56 21.28 15.10
C THR A 78 -8.55 22.40 15.36
N ASN A 79 -7.56 22.54 14.48
CA ASN A 79 -6.59 23.62 14.46
C ASN A 79 -6.75 24.45 13.17
N ASP A 80 -6.13 25.62 13.14
CA ASP A 80 -6.26 26.59 12.04
C ASP A 80 -5.63 26.09 10.71
N GLY A 81 -4.95 24.93 10.73
CA GLY A 81 -4.53 24.15 9.56
C GLY A 81 -3.24 24.62 8.87
N GLU A 82 -2.42 23.66 8.41
CA GLU A 82 -1.09 23.91 7.83
C GLU A 82 -1.07 24.11 6.30
N PHE A 83 -2.18 23.81 5.61
CA PHE A 83 -2.34 23.94 4.15
C PHE A 83 -3.82 23.94 3.76
N ASP A 84 -4.20 24.51 2.61
CA ASP A 84 -5.59 24.54 2.13
C ASP A 84 -5.93 23.30 1.32
N VAL A 85 -5.02 22.89 0.45
CA VAL A 85 -5.17 21.79 -0.50
C VAL A 85 -3.90 20.95 -0.56
N GLY A 86 -4.02 19.67 -0.87
CA GLY A 86 -2.86 18.84 -1.20
C GLY A 86 -3.12 17.87 -2.34
N TRP A 87 -2.04 17.27 -2.85
CA TRP A 87 -2.09 16.13 -3.76
C TRP A 87 -1.46 14.94 -3.08
N ILE A 88 -2.22 13.85 -2.99
CA ILE A 88 -1.67 12.54 -2.69
C ILE A 88 -1.29 11.91 -4.03
N GLY A 89 -0.03 11.55 -4.19
CA GLY A 89 0.51 10.92 -5.39
C GLY A 89 0.92 9.48 -5.13
N SER A 90 0.79 8.60 -6.12
CA SER A 90 1.29 7.23 -6.03
C SER A 90 1.72 6.72 -7.40
N GLY A 91 2.87 6.05 -7.44
CA GLY A 91 3.45 5.49 -8.67
C GLY A 91 4.47 4.39 -8.34
N VAL A 92 4.84 3.61 -9.35
CA VAL A 92 5.69 2.41 -9.17
C VAL A 92 7.13 2.72 -8.73
N THR A 93 7.63 3.93 -9.00
CA THR A 93 9.01 4.32 -8.65
C THR A 93 9.10 5.26 -7.45
N GLY A 94 7.99 5.83 -6.99
CA GLY A 94 8.03 7.09 -6.22
C GLY A 94 8.61 8.23 -7.06
N GLN A 95 8.40 9.48 -6.65
CA GLN A 95 9.03 10.65 -7.27
C GLN A 95 9.76 11.47 -6.22
#